data_AF-A0AAN6MX47-F1
#
_entry.id   AF-A0AAN6MX47-F1
#
_cell.length_a   1.000
_cell.length_b   1.000
_cell.length_c   1.000
_cell.angle_alpha   90.00
_cell.angle_beta   90.00
_cell.angle_gamma   90.00
#
_symmetry.space_group_name_H-M   'P 1'
#
loop_
_entity.id
_entity.type
_entity.pdbx_description
1 polymer ?
#
loop_
_entity_poly.entity_id
_entity_poly.type
_entity_poly.pdbx_seq_one_letter_code
_entity_poly.pdbx_strand_id
1 'polypeptide(L)'
;LHLAVRSIIKGLENGDNKDELKQRLDALLNTLSKLYADIWSRATGNTPLYRQIAARYFNLLISASTFPKRFRHIMKFVSRTIYLKDQAEMPEEDLDSLFTKVRTAILVRCGGLLEIAPRRTYIRKENHHRTIIAHLDRGIRFIHRSAYDFLTDTEEGFRIRAHDSSSQIKQDIMLFKARLVRIRIFLRPGIDDRVKLPVVDDVPSMLSEIWASDVSPHLKDELFRASQGVYEGGYLKVDENPVGEIRPYFFAIAISYPAFVDYVLSRIAEGPEPQQLATSVLRD
;
A
#
# COMPACT_ATOMS: atom_id res chain seq x y z
N LEU A 1 15.15 1.01 19.29
CA LEU A 1 16.27 1.91 19.67
C LEU A 1 16.57 1.89 21.17
N HIS A 2 15.55 1.95 22.05
CA HIS A 2 15.73 2.07 23.50
C HIS A 2 16.62 0.97 24.15
N LEU A 3 16.52 -0.29 23.71
CA LEU A 3 17.33 -1.40 24.23
C LEU A 3 18.81 -1.31 23.81
N ALA A 4 19.08 -1.00 22.54
CA ALA A 4 20.45 -0.82 22.04
C ALA A 4 21.13 0.39 22.73
N VAL A 5 20.40 1.51 22.86
CA VAL A 5 20.88 2.70 23.55
C VAL A 5 21.17 2.40 25.03
N ARG A 6 20.27 1.70 25.74
CA ARG A 6 20.53 1.27 27.13
C ARG A 6 21.72 0.31 27.26
N SER A 7 21.91 -0.58 26.29
CA SER A 7 23.05 -1.52 26.29
C SER A 7 24.38 -0.79 26.11
N ILE A 8 24.42 0.23 25.24
CA ILE A 8 25.60 1.09 25.04
C ILE A 8 25.86 1.97 26.28
N ILE A 9 24.82 2.61 26.85
CA ILE A 9 24.95 3.41 28.07
C ILE A 9 25.55 2.56 29.21
N LYS A 10 25.02 1.36 29.43
CA LYS A 10 25.57 0.43 30.43
C LYS A 10 26.99 -0.03 30.12
N GLY A 11 27.40 -0.07 28.85
CA GLY A 11 28.78 -0.39 28.49
C GLY A 11 29.71 0.75 28.85
N LEU A 12 29.33 1.98 28.50
CA LEU A 12 30.08 3.18 28.86
C LEU A 12 30.19 3.36 30.39
N GLU A 13 29.09 3.13 31.13
CA GLU A 13 29.09 3.16 32.60
C GLU A 13 30.03 2.11 33.22
N ASN A 14 30.23 0.98 32.54
CA ASN A 14 31.12 -0.10 33.00
C ASN A 14 32.58 0.08 32.54
N GLY A 15 32.89 1.14 31.79
CA GLY A 15 34.22 1.38 31.24
C GLY A 15 34.57 0.55 30.01
N ASP A 16 33.57 -0.03 29.33
CA ASP A 16 33.77 -0.78 28.09
C ASP A 16 34.47 0.09 27.04
N ASN A 17 35.48 -0.46 26.39
CA ASN A 17 36.13 0.17 25.25
C ASN A 17 35.29 0.05 23.97
N LYS A 18 35.73 0.71 22.89
CA LYS A 18 35.01 0.74 21.61
C LYS A 18 34.70 -0.64 21.04
N ASP A 19 35.63 -1.58 21.15
CA ASP A 19 35.46 -2.93 20.61
C ASP A 19 34.47 -3.75 21.44
N GLU A 20 34.48 -3.59 22.76
CA GLU A 20 33.52 -4.22 23.68
C GLU A 20 32.10 -3.67 23.45
N LEU A 21 31.95 -2.36 23.27
CA LEU A 21 30.66 -1.74 22.90
C LEU A 21 30.14 -2.27 21.56
N LYS A 22 31.03 -2.48 20.59
CA LYS A 22 30.68 -3.07 19.29
C LYS A 22 30.22 -4.52 19.47
N GLN A 23 30.97 -5.33 20.22
CA GLN A 23 30.59 -6.72 20.53
C GLN A 23 29.22 -6.81 21.23
N ARG A 24 28.94 -5.91 22.18
CA ARG A 24 27.62 -5.84 22.83
C ARG A 24 26.50 -5.52 21.85
N LEU A 25 26.73 -4.57 20.94
CA LEU A 25 25.75 -4.21 19.93
C LEU A 25 25.48 -5.40 19.00
N ASP A 26 26.52 -6.07 18.53
CA ASP A 26 26.41 -7.25 17.66
C ASP A 26 25.68 -8.40 18.38
N ALA A 27 26.00 -8.67 19.65
CA ALA A 27 25.33 -9.68 20.46
C ALA A 27 23.83 -9.39 20.63
N LEU A 28 23.45 -8.12 20.85
CA LEU A 28 22.06 -7.71 20.96
C LEU A 28 21.30 -7.88 19.64
N LEU A 29 21.90 -7.48 18.52
CA LEU A 29 21.31 -7.63 17.18
C LEU A 29 21.12 -9.11 16.81
N ASN A 30 22.09 -9.97 17.13
CA ASN A 30 22.00 -11.41 16.94
C ASN A 30 20.88 -12.02 17.80
N THR A 31 20.75 -11.57 19.05
CA THR A 31 19.69 -12.03 19.95
C THR A 31 18.32 -11.62 19.45
N LEU A 32 18.17 -10.39 18.94
CA LEU A 32 16.91 -9.92 18.35
C LEU A 32 16.56 -10.69 17.07
N SER A 33 17.54 -10.99 16.22
CA SER A 33 17.33 -11.77 14.99
C SER A 33 16.84 -13.18 15.31
N LYS A 34 17.46 -13.85 16.30
CA LYS A 34 16.99 -15.15 16.80
C LYS A 34 15.58 -15.07 17.37
N LEU A 35 15.28 -14.04 18.16
CA LEU A 35 13.95 -13.82 18.71
C LEU A 35 12.89 -13.69 17.62
N TYR A 36 13.14 -12.90 16.56
CA TYR A 36 12.17 -12.74 15.49
C TYR A 36 11.99 -14.00 14.65
N ALA A 37 13.07 -14.73 14.38
CA ALA A 37 13.00 -16.03 13.72
C ALA A 37 12.17 -17.04 14.54
N ASP A 38 12.40 -17.10 15.86
CA ASP A 38 11.64 -17.96 16.78
C ASP A 38 10.15 -17.59 16.83
N ILE A 39 9.84 -16.29 16.90
CA ILE A 39 8.46 -15.78 16.87
C ILE A 39 7.75 -16.23 15.59
N TRP A 40 8.39 -16.05 14.43
CA TRP A 40 7.82 -16.44 13.14
C TRP A 40 7.67 -17.96 13.01
N SER A 41 8.67 -18.72 13.43
CA SER A 41 8.68 -20.19 13.40
C SER A 41 7.54 -20.76 14.25
N ARG A 42 7.31 -20.23 15.46
CA ARG A 42 6.18 -20.64 16.31
C ARG A 42 4.82 -20.31 15.70
N ALA A 43 4.69 -19.14 15.07
CA ALA A 43 3.42 -18.69 14.49
C ALA A 43 3.03 -19.45 13.22
N THR A 44 4.00 -19.82 12.39
CA THR A 44 3.75 -20.51 11.12
C THR A 44 3.89 -22.02 11.22
N GLY A 45 4.62 -22.51 12.21
CA GLY A 45 4.95 -23.92 12.39
C GLY A 45 5.61 -24.50 11.16
N ASN A 46 5.30 -25.77 10.87
CA ASN A 46 5.74 -26.46 9.64
C ASN A 46 4.72 -26.35 8.50
N THR A 47 3.75 -25.44 8.59
CA THR A 47 2.68 -25.30 7.59
C THR A 47 3.15 -24.43 6.43
N PRO A 48 3.40 -24.98 5.21
CA PRO A 48 3.91 -24.20 4.09
C PRO A 48 2.97 -23.05 3.70
N LEU A 49 1.66 -23.30 3.79
CA LEU A 49 0.63 -22.29 3.54
C LEU A 49 0.74 -21.10 4.50
N TYR A 50 1.06 -21.31 5.78
CA TYR A 50 1.17 -20.21 6.74
C TYR A 50 2.42 -19.39 6.50
N ARG A 51 3.54 -20.05 6.18
CA ARG A 51 4.80 -19.39 5.81
C ARG A 51 4.62 -18.51 4.57
N GLN A 52 4.02 -19.05 3.50
CA GLN A 52 3.73 -18.30 2.28
C GLN A 52 2.84 -17.09 2.56
N ILE A 53 1.81 -17.25 3.39
CA ILE A 53 0.89 -16.16 3.71
C ILE A 53 1.58 -15.06 4.53
N ALA A 54 2.36 -15.44 5.55
CA ALA A 54 3.10 -14.49 6.37
C ALA A 54 4.10 -13.69 5.51
N ALA A 55 4.89 -14.41 4.69
CA ALA A 55 5.84 -13.83 3.76
C ALA A 55 5.19 -12.82 2.81
N ARG A 56 4.00 -13.14 2.29
CA ARG A 56 3.24 -12.23 1.43
C ARG A 56 2.85 -10.95 2.15
N TYR A 57 2.40 -11.02 3.40
CA TYR A 57 2.09 -9.81 4.17
C TYR A 57 3.32 -8.97 4.47
N PHE A 58 4.45 -9.61 4.78
CA PHE A 58 5.71 -8.89 4.97
C PHE A 58 6.14 -8.17 3.69
N ASN A 59 6.15 -8.88 2.56
CA ASN A 59 6.53 -8.28 1.28
C ASN A 59 5.59 -7.15 0.88
N LEU A 60 4.27 -7.32 1.01
CA LEU A 60 3.31 -6.23 0.74
C LEU A 60 3.58 -4.98 1.60
N LEU A 61 3.90 -5.16 2.89
CA LEU A 61 4.21 -4.05 3.79
C LEU A 61 5.55 -3.38 3.48
N ILE A 62 6.55 -4.17 3.09
CA ILE A 62 7.87 -3.67 2.66
C ILE A 62 7.73 -2.91 1.33
N SER A 63 7.06 -3.47 0.34
CA SER A 63 6.76 -2.84 -0.95
C SER A 63 5.95 -1.56 -0.77
N ALA A 64 4.96 -1.53 0.13
CA ALA A 64 4.25 -0.29 0.42
C ALA A 64 5.13 0.80 1.08
N SER A 65 6.24 0.41 1.72
CA SER A 65 7.17 1.35 2.35
C SER A 65 8.15 2.01 1.38
N THR A 66 8.35 1.44 0.19
CA THR A 66 9.22 1.99 -0.86
C THR A 66 8.55 3.08 -1.67
N PHE A 67 7.21 3.14 -1.68
CA PHE A 67 6.51 4.28 -2.29
C PHE A 67 6.79 5.58 -1.51
N PRO A 68 6.87 6.75 -2.19
CA PRO A 68 7.08 8.06 -1.57
C PRO A 68 6.23 8.32 -0.32
N LYS A 69 6.68 9.18 0.61
CA LYS A 69 6.05 9.37 1.95
C LYS A 69 4.53 9.57 1.94
N ARG A 70 3.95 10.17 0.88
CA ARG A 70 2.49 10.30 0.66
C ARG A 70 1.74 8.96 0.58
N PHE A 71 2.43 7.90 0.15
CA PHE A 71 1.93 6.54 -0.04
C PHE A 71 2.23 5.59 1.12
N ARG A 72 3.12 5.95 2.05
CA ARG A 72 3.44 5.15 3.25
C ARG A 72 2.22 4.85 4.13
N HIS A 73 1.15 5.61 3.96
CA HIS A 73 -0.13 5.45 4.66
C HIS A 73 -1.11 4.45 3.99
N ILE A 74 -0.65 3.67 3.00
CA ILE A 74 -1.49 2.80 2.15
C ILE A 74 -1.58 1.37 2.65
N MET A 75 -0.90 0.99 3.75
CA MET A 75 -1.11 -0.33 4.38
C MET A 75 -2.38 -0.38 5.23
N LYS A 76 -3.48 -0.05 4.56
CA LYS A 76 -4.81 -0.46 4.90
C LYS A 76 -4.96 -1.90 4.41
N PHE A 77 -5.71 -2.69 5.15
CA PHE A 77 -6.12 -4.08 4.97
C PHE A 77 -6.42 -4.60 3.54
N VAL A 78 -6.48 -3.72 2.55
CA VAL A 78 -7.11 -3.89 1.24
C VAL A 78 -6.24 -4.71 0.27
N SER A 79 -4.92 -4.84 0.49
CA SER A 79 -4.03 -5.50 -0.48
C SER A 79 -4.32 -7.00 -0.71
N ARG A 80 -4.87 -7.72 0.28
CA ARG A 80 -5.36 -9.10 0.05
C ARG A 80 -6.81 -9.17 -0.41
N THR A 81 -7.58 -8.09 -0.24
CA THR A 81 -9.00 -8.07 -0.59
C THR A 81 -9.26 -8.13 -2.09
N ILE A 82 -8.29 -7.74 -2.92
CA ILE A 82 -8.51 -7.54 -4.36
C ILE A 82 -7.92 -8.65 -5.23
N TYR A 83 -7.16 -9.57 -4.66
CA TYR A 83 -6.87 -10.82 -5.36
C TYR A 83 -8.14 -11.65 -5.61
N LEU A 84 -9.23 -11.40 -4.87
CA LEU A 84 -10.39 -12.30 -4.84
C LEU A 84 -11.59 -11.87 -5.68
N LYS A 85 -11.79 -10.58 -5.99
CA LYS A 85 -12.91 -10.17 -6.86
C LYS A 85 -12.57 -8.91 -7.65
N ASP A 86 -12.51 -9.06 -8.96
CA ASP A 86 -12.34 -8.02 -9.97
C ASP A 86 -13.66 -7.27 -10.23
N GLN A 87 -14.39 -6.92 -9.18
CA GLN A 87 -15.76 -6.42 -9.29
C GLN A 87 -15.87 -5.06 -8.59
N ALA A 88 -16.19 -4.06 -9.40
CA ALA A 88 -16.80 -2.84 -8.93
C ALA A 88 -18.06 -3.20 -8.11
N GLU A 89 -18.20 -2.58 -6.93
CA GLU A 89 -19.33 -2.77 -6.00
C GLU A 89 -19.36 -4.13 -5.29
N MET A 90 -18.54 -4.26 -4.24
CA MET A 90 -18.70 -5.34 -3.26
C MET A 90 -19.64 -4.86 -2.13
N PRO A 91 -20.68 -5.64 -1.76
CA PRO A 91 -21.55 -5.32 -0.64
C PRO A 91 -20.75 -5.07 0.66
N GLU A 92 -21.26 -4.21 1.55
CA GLU A 92 -20.58 -3.85 2.80
C GLU A 92 -20.35 -5.07 3.72
N GLU A 93 -21.28 -6.02 3.73
CA GLU A 93 -21.18 -7.28 4.49
C GLU A 93 -20.02 -8.16 3.99
N ASP A 94 -19.79 -8.20 2.67
CA ASP A 94 -18.67 -8.91 2.05
C ASP A 94 -17.33 -8.24 2.42
N LEU A 95 -17.31 -6.90 2.49
CA LEU A 95 -16.14 -6.12 2.94
C LEU A 95 -15.79 -6.40 4.40
N ASP A 96 -16.76 -6.37 5.31
CA ASP A 96 -16.55 -6.60 6.75
C ASP A 96 -16.01 -8.02 7.04
N SER A 97 -16.65 -9.03 6.43
CA SER A 97 -16.20 -10.43 6.52
C SER A 97 -14.76 -10.58 6.02
N LEU A 98 -14.42 -9.87 4.95
CA LEU A 98 -13.10 -9.91 4.36
C LEU A 98 -12.03 -9.18 5.21
N PHE A 99 -12.36 -8.01 5.77
CA PHE A 99 -11.49 -7.34 6.74
C PHE A 99 -11.20 -8.24 7.94
N THR A 100 -12.23 -8.91 8.46
CA THR A 100 -12.10 -9.86 9.55
C THR A 100 -11.19 -11.03 9.17
N LYS A 101 -11.34 -11.62 7.97
CA LYS A 101 -10.46 -12.69 7.48
C LYS A 101 -9.01 -12.25 7.37
N VAL A 102 -8.74 -11.07 6.81
CA VAL A 102 -7.38 -10.53 6.72
C VAL A 102 -6.81 -10.24 8.11
N ARG A 103 -7.61 -9.70 9.03
CA ARG A 103 -7.22 -9.42 10.42
C ARG A 103 -6.75 -10.68 11.11
N THR A 104 -7.59 -11.72 11.08
CA THR A 104 -7.29 -13.01 11.67
C THR A 104 -6.05 -13.62 11.03
N ALA A 105 -5.92 -13.53 9.70
CA ALA A 105 -4.73 -14.03 9.01
C ALA A 105 -3.44 -13.34 9.45
N ILE A 106 -3.44 -12.01 9.65
CA ILE A 106 -2.26 -11.28 10.13
C ILE A 106 -1.93 -11.68 11.57
N LEU A 107 -2.93 -11.66 12.45
CA LEU A 107 -2.75 -11.97 13.87
C LEU A 107 -2.23 -13.40 14.10
N VAL A 108 -2.78 -14.37 13.35
CA VAL A 108 -2.39 -15.77 13.50
C VAL A 108 -1.06 -16.05 12.81
N ARG A 109 -0.84 -15.53 11.59
CA ARG A 109 0.25 -16.03 10.72
C ARG A 109 1.50 -15.16 10.77
N CYS A 110 1.41 -13.90 11.19
CA CYS A 110 2.58 -13.01 11.26
C CYS A 110 3.24 -13.01 12.65
N GLY A 111 2.73 -13.79 13.60
CA GLY A 111 3.37 -14.02 14.92
C GLY A 111 3.55 -12.79 15.78
N GLY A 112 2.85 -11.68 15.51
CA GLY A 112 3.10 -10.41 16.20
C GLY A 112 4.32 -9.63 15.69
N LEU A 113 4.95 -10.05 14.59
CA LEU A 113 5.89 -9.19 13.85
C LEU A 113 5.18 -8.01 13.18
N LEU A 114 3.89 -8.21 12.85
CA LEU A 114 2.98 -7.17 12.41
C LEU A 114 1.95 -6.88 13.51
N GLU A 115 1.57 -5.62 13.62
CA GLU A 115 0.48 -5.17 14.47
C GLU A 115 -0.55 -4.35 13.68
N ILE A 116 -1.77 -4.34 14.20
CA ILE A 116 -2.90 -3.61 13.63
C ILE A 116 -3.19 -2.46 14.60
N ALA A 117 -2.67 -1.28 14.27
CA ALA A 117 -2.72 -0.12 15.14
C ALA A 117 -3.87 0.81 14.74
N PRO A 118 -4.61 1.39 15.71
CA PRO A 118 -5.55 2.46 15.41
C PRO A 118 -4.79 3.67 14.85
N ARG A 119 -5.37 4.31 13.85
CA ARG A 119 -4.87 5.56 13.31
C ARG A 119 -5.54 6.71 14.10
N ARG A 120 -4.77 7.77 14.37
CA ARG A 120 -5.32 9.06 14.82
C ARG A 120 -5.94 9.79 13.62
N THR A 121 -6.93 9.18 12.97
CA THR A 121 -7.70 9.86 11.93
C THR A 121 -8.99 10.38 12.55
N TYR A 122 -9.17 11.69 12.50
CA TYR A 122 -10.40 12.39 12.90
C TYR A 122 -11.47 12.21 11.81
N ILE A 123 -11.91 10.97 11.53
CA ILE A 123 -13.10 10.79 10.70
C ILE A 123 -14.31 10.88 11.64
N ARG A 124 -15.11 11.93 11.49
CA ARG A 124 -16.32 12.14 12.30
C ARG A 124 -17.31 11.00 12.04
N LYS A 125 -17.96 10.54 13.11
CA LYS A 125 -18.79 9.33 13.20
C LYS A 125 -20.11 9.38 12.39
N GLU A 126 -20.33 10.31 11.49
CA GLU A 126 -21.64 10.51 10.81
C GLU A 126 -21.72 9.88 9.41
N ASN A 127 -20.81 8.95 9.10
CA ASN A 127 -20.83 8.24 7.82
C ASN A 127 -21.68 6.98 7.89
N HIS A 128 -22.43 6.72 6.82
CA HIS A 128 -23.30 5.54 6.63
C HIS A 128 -22.53 4.20 6.60
N HIS A 129 -21.18 4.23 6.63
CA HIS A 129 -20.29 3.07 6.58
C HIS A 129 -19.41 2.93 7.84
N ARG A 130 -19.99 3.13 9.04
CA ARG A 130 -19.24 3.13 10.32
C ARG A 130 -18.34 1.89 10.49
N THR A 131 -18.82 0.72 10.09
CA THR A 131 -18.12 -0.56 10.26
C THR A 131 -16.90 -0.66 9.35
N ILE A 132 -17.07 -0.37 8.05
CA ILE A 132 -15.96 -0.33 7.08
C ILE A 132 -14.92 0.73 7.47
N ILE A 133 -15.38 1.92 7.89
CA ILE A 133 -14.51 3.02 8.31
C ILE A 133 -13.66 2.60 9.51
N ALA A 134 -14.24 1.92 10.50
CA ALA A 134 -13.51 1.45 11.67
C ALA A 134 -12.38 0.45 11.33
N HIS A 135 -12.57 -0.42 10.31
CA HIS A 135 -11.50 -1.30 9.84
C HIS A 135 -10.40 -0.54 9.09
N LEU A 136 -10.80 0.45 8.30
CA LEU A 136 -9.91 1.22 7.44
C LEU A 136 -9.20 2.38 8.17
N ASP A 137 -9.64 2.73 9.37
CA ASP A 137 -8.93 3.58 10.34
C ASP A 137 -7.86 2.81 11.12
N ARG A 138 -7.69 1.51 10.84
CA ARG A 138 -6.59 0.72 11.37
C ARG A 138 -5.52 0.52 10.30
N GLY A 139 -4.27 0.79 10.65
CA GLY A 139 -3.11 0.55 9.80
C GLY A 139 -2.40 -0.74 10.21
N ILE A 140 -1.83 -1.44 9.23
CA ILE A 140 -0.91 -2.55 9.48
C ILE A 140 0.51 -1.98 9.47
N ARG A 141 1.30 -2.29 10.49
CA ARG A 141 2.70 -1.87 10.58
C ARG A 141 3.53 -2.96 11.26
N PHE A 142 4.85 -2.89 11.08
CA PHE A 142 5.77 -3.67 11.91
C PHE A 142 5.66 -3.24 13.36
N ILE A 143 5.69 -4.21 14.27
CA ILE A 143 5.64 -3.95 15.72
C ILE A 143 6.78 -3.04 16.18
N HIS A 144 7.92 -3.11 15.49
CA HIS A 144 9.07 -2.23 15.72
C HIS A 144 9.94 -2.15 14.47
N ARG A 145 10.72 -1.07 14.32
CA ARG A 145 11.67 -0.88 13.21
C ARG A 145 12.65 -2.06 13.06
N SER A 146 13.17 -2.61 14.17
CA SER A 146 14.08 -3.77 14.11
C SER A 146 13.44 -5.04 13.56
N ALA A 147 12.10 -5.18 13.56
CA ALA A 147 11.43 -6.28 12.88
C ALA A 147 11.41 -6.07 11.35
N TYR A 148 11.29 -4.81 10.91
CA TYR A 148 11.49 -4.43 9.50
C TYR A 148 12.94 -4.69 9.10
N ASP A 149 13.90 -4.10 9.83
CA ASP A 149 15.34 -4.26 9.55
C ASP A 149 15.74 -5.75 9.56
N PHE A 150 15.19 -6.56 10.48
CA PHE A 150 15.40 -8.01 10.47
C PHE A 150 14.98 -8.66 9.15
N LEU A 151 13.79 -8.32 8.63
CA LEU A 151 13.26 -8.88 7.38
C LEU A 151 13.92 -8.32 6.12
N THR A 152 14.49 -7.12 6.17
CA THR A 152 15.10 -6.47 4.99
C THR A 152 16.61 -6.58 4.94
N ASP A 153 17.29 -6.76 6.08
CA ASP A 153 18.74 -6.60 6.18
C ASP A 153 19.45 -7.88 6.69
N THR A 154 18.72 -8.96 6.96
CA THR A 154 19.31 -10.26 7.36
C THR A 154 18.99 -11.38 6.38
N GLU A 155 19.91 -12.34 6.27
CA GLU A 155 19.75 -13.55 5.45
C GLU A 155 18.53 -14.39 5.88
N GLU A 156 18.31 -14.55 7.19
CA GLU A 156 17.12 -15.24 7.70
C GLU A 156 15.83 -14.52 7.29
N GLY A 157 15.82 -13.19 7.38
CA GLY A 157 14.72 -12.35 6.92
C GLY A 157 14.41 -12.55 5.43
N PHE A 158 15.44 -12.58 4.59
CA PHE A 158 15.30 -12.87 3.16
C PHE A 158 14.74 -14.28 2.93
N ARG A 159 15.22 -15.30 3.67
CA ARG A 159 14.70 -16.67 3.58
C ARG A 159 13.22 -16.76 3.97
N ILE A 160 12.81 -16.06 5.03
CA ILE A 160 11.39 -15.97 5.43
C ILE A 160 10.56 -15.35 4.30
N ARG A 161 11.02 -14.24 3.71
CA ARG A 161 10.32 -13.52 2.64
C ARG A 161 10.23 -14.31 1.34
N ALA A 162 11.21 -15.17 1.05
CA ALA A 162 11.26 -16.01 -0.14
C ALA A 162 10.14 -17.05 -0.21
N HIS A 163 9.43 -17.30 0.89
CA HIS A 163 8.24 -18.16 0.87
C HIS A 163 7.05 -17.58 0.08
N ASP A 164 7.06 -16.28 -0.23
CA ASP A 164 6.09 -15.69 -1.16
C ASP A 164 6.64 -15.69 -2.59
N SER A 165 6.02 -16.49 -3.45
CA SER A 165 6.36 -16.61 -4.87
C SER A 165 5.82 -15.46 -5.73
N SER A 166 5.19 -14.45 -5.13
CA SER A 166 4.66 -13.30 -5.84
C SER A 166 5.81 -12.39 -6.27
N SER A 167 5.86 -12.03 -7.55
CA SER A 167 6.82 -11.03 -8.04
C SER A 167 6.50 -9.65 -7.47
N GLN A 168 7.51 -8.77 -7.44
CA GLN A 168 7.36 -7.38 -7.00
C GLN A 168 6.22 -6.68 -7.77
N ILE A 169 6.20 -6.81 -9.10
CA ILE A 169 5.15 -6.23 -9.94
C ILE A 169 3.74 -6.72 -9.58
N LYS A 170 3.57 -8.00 -9.18
CA LYS A 170 2.28 -8.50 -8.70
C LYS A 170 1.87 -7.82 -7.40
N GLN A 171 2.82 -7.53 -6.52
CA GLN A 171 2.55 -6.81 -5.27
C GLN A 171 2.18 -5.35 -5.54
N ASP A 172 2.86 -4.69 -6.47
CA ASP A 172 2.57 -3.31 -6.85
C ASP A 172 1.18 -3.18 -7.48
N ILE A 173 0.81 -4.11 -8.37
CA ILE A 173 -0.55 -4.21 -8.93
C ILE A 173 -1.58 -4.41 -7.81
N MET A 174 -1.31 -5.27 -6.82
CA MET A 174 -2.22 -5.46 -5.68
C MET A 174 -2.38 -4.17 -4.85
N LEU A 175 -1.28 -3.45 -4.59
CA LEU A 175 -1.30 -2.19 -3.86
C LEU A 175 -2.04 -1.10 -4.65
N PHE A 176 -1.87 -1.08 -5.97
CA PHE A 176 -2.56 -0.15 -6.85
C PHE A 176 -4.06 -0.40 -6.91
N LYS A 177 -4.49 -1.65 -7.15
CA LYS A 177 -5.93 -1.98 -7.08
C LYS A 177 -6.50 -1.63 -5.70
N ALA A 178 -5.74 -1.87 -4.62
CA ALA A 178 -6.13 -1.49 -3.25
C ALA A 178 -6.33 0.01 -3.05
N ARG A 179 -5.52 0.82 -3.74
CA ARG A 179 -5.69 2.27 -3.77
C ARG A 179 -7.00 2.67 -4.45
N LEU A 180 -7.32 2.08 -5.61
CA LEU A 180 -8.55 2.37 -6.35
C LEU A 180 -9.82 2.02 -5.56
N VAL A 181 -9.87 0.83 -4.96
CA VAL A 181 -11.03 0.41 -4.13
C VAL A 181 -11.21 1.35 -2.95
N ARG A 182 -10.12 1.71 -2.26
CA ARG A 182 -10.17 2.67 -1.16
C ARG A 182 -10.73 4.01 -1.61
N ILE A 183 -10.31 4.51 -2.78
CA ILE A 183 -10.82 5.77 -3.33
C ILE A 183 -12.34 5.68 -3.54
N ARG A 184 -12.83 4.62 -4.18
CA ARG A 184 -14.27 4.44 -4.43
C ARG A 184 -15.11 4.36 -3.16
N ILE A 185 -14.61 3.70 -2.12
CA ILE A 185 -15.31 3.56 -0.83
C ILE A 185 -15.36 4.88 -0.06
N PHE A 186 -14.26 5.65 -0.03
CA PHE A 186 -14.14 6.81 0.87
C PHE A 186 -14.50 8.15 0.27
N LEU A 187 -14.43 8.26 -1.04
CA LEU A 187 -14.45 9.54 -1.73
C LEU A 187 -15.66 9.65 -2.63
N ARG A 188 -16.72 8.91 -2.29
CA ARG A 188 -17.99 8.96 -2.98
C ARG A 188 -18.45 10.43 -3.00
N PRO A 189 -18.74 10.99 -4.19
CA PRO A 189 -19.23 12.36 -4.29
C PRO A 189 -20.44 12.58 -3.37
N GLY A 190 -20.42 13.69 -2.62
CA GLY A 190 -21.55 14.11 -1.77
C GLY A 190 -21.52 13.67 -0.30
N ILE A 191 -20.49 12.98 0.19
CA ILE A 191 -20.47 12.48 1.59
C ILE A 191 -19.84 13.45 2.60
N ASP A 192 -18.86 14.28 2.24
CA ASP A 192 -18.35 15.40 3.08
C ASP A 192 -17.27 16.18 2.32
N ASP A 193 -17.50 17.46 2.00
CA ASP A 193 -16.53 18.32 1.31
C ASP A 193 -15.23 18.55 2.09
N ARG A 194 -15.23 18.22 3.40
CA ARG A 194 -14.10 18.40 4.32
C ARG A 194 -13.15 17.21 4.37
N VAL A 195 -13.49 16.08 3.74
CA VAL A 195 -12.51 15.01 3.52
C VAL A 195 -11.52 15.52 2.47
N LYS A 196 -10.25 15.67 2.88
CA LYS A 196 -9.15 15.92 1.95
C LYS A 196 -9.10 14.74 0.97
N LEU A 197 -9.69 14.91 -0.21
CA LEU A 197 -9.53 13.94 -1.29
C LEU A 197 -8.02 13.87 -1.61
N PRO A 198 -7.50 12.69 -1.96
CA PRO A 198 -6.13 12.57 -2.42
C PRO A 198 -5.97 13.40 -3.69
N VAL A 199 -4.82 14.06 -3.78
CA VAL A 199 -4.40 14.83 -4.94
C VAL A 199 -4.47 13.91 -6.16
N VAL A 200 -5.03 14.42 -7.26
CA VAL A 200 -5.22 13.69 -8.53
C VAL A 200 -3.96 12.97 -9.01
N ASP A 201 -2.77 13.49 -8.71
CA ASP A 201 -1.48 12.92 -9.11
C ASP A 201 -1.14 11.55 -8.48
N ASP A 202 -1.82 11.16 -7.41
CA ASP A 202 -1.47 9.92 -6.70
C ASP A 202 -1.75 8.66 -7.54
N VAL A 203 -2.82 8.64 -8.33
CA VAL A 203 -3.22 7.45 -9.11
C VAL A 203 -2.40 7.32 -10.40
N PRO A 204 -2.29 8.35 -11.25
CA PRO A 204 -1.48 8.29 -12.46
C PRO A 204 0.00 8.01 -12.16
N SER A 205 0.57 8.58 -11.09
CA SER A 205 1.96 8.32 -10.68
C SER A 205 2.20 6.84 -10.35
N MET A 206 1.35 6.21 -9.54
CA MET A 206 1.50 4.77 -9.24
C MET A 206 1.30 3.90 -10.48
N LEU A 207 0.32 4.26 -11.33
CA LEU A 207 0.08 3.54 -12.57
C LEU A 207 1.29 3.63 -13.51
N SER A 208 1.98 4.77 -13.56
CA SER A 208 3.14 4.99 -14.44
C SER A 208 4.30 4.06 -14.09
N GLU A 209 4.52 3.79 -12.80
CA GLU A 209 5.54 2.83 -12.33
C GLU A 209 5.20 1.40 -12.77
N ILE A 210 3.93 1.00 -12.65
CA ILE A 210 3.44 -0.30 -13.14
C ILE A 210 3.52 -0.37 -14.66
N TRP A 211 3.25 0.73 -15.35
CA TRP A 211 3.25 0.81 -16.81
C TRP A 211 4.64 0.64 -17.41
N ALA A 212 5.67 1.13 -16.72
CA ALA A 212 7.06 0.95 -17.11
C ALA A 212 7.56 -0.49 -16.91
N SER A 213 6.81 -1.32 -16.19
CA SER A 213 7.16 -2.72 -15.93
C SER A 213 6.67 -3.67 -17.03
N ASP A 214 7.20 -4.90 -17.00
CA ASP A 214 6.82 -5.99 -17.90
C ASP A 214 5.45 -6.58 -17.48
N VAL A 215 4.40 -5.87 -17.87
CA VAL A 215 2.99 -6.22 -17.65
C VAL A 215 2.30 -6.36 -19.00
N SER A 216 1.38 -7.32 -19.12
CA SER A 216 0.66 -7.55 -20.37
C SER A 216 -0.12 -6.30 -20.82
N PRO A 217 -0.21 -6.02 -22.13
CA PRO A 217 -0.95 -4.88 -22.64
C PRO A 217 -2.42 -4.83 -22.17
N HIS A 218 -3.05 -6.00 -22.07
CA HIS A 218 -4.43 -6.11 -21.57
C HIS A 218 -4.57 -5.62 -20.12
N LEU A 219 -3.64 -6.02 -19.23
CA LEU A 219 -3.69 -5.59 -17.84
C LEU A 219 -3.33 -4.09 -17.70
N LYS A 220 -2.46 -3.56 -18.56
CA LYS A 220 -2.21 -2.11 -18.64
C LYS A 220 -3.50 -1.35 -18.98
N ASP A 221 -4.23 -1.75 -20.02
CA ASP A 221 -5.53 -1.15 -20.39
C ASP A 221 -6.56 -1.25 -19.24
N GLU A 222 -6.69 -2.42 -18.60
CA GLU A 222 -7.59 -2.63 -17.46
C GLU A 222 -7.30 -1.65 -16.32
N LEU A 223 -6.04 -1.52 -15.91
CA LEU A 223 -5.64 -0.62 -14.82
C LEU A 223 -5.80 0.85 -15.21
N PHE A 224 -5.55 1.21 -16.48
CA PHE A 224 -5.78 2.55 -17.00
C PHE A 224 -7.26 2.93 -16.92
N ARG A 225 -8.15 2.07 -17.45
CA ARG A 225 -9.61 2.31 -17.41
C ARG A 225 -10.14 2.37 -15.98
N ALA A 226 -9.63 1.52 -15.09
CA ALA A 226 -10.02 1.56 -13.69
C ALA A 226 -9.65 2.90 -13.02
N SER A 227 -8.50 3.48 -13.41
CA SER A 227 -8.04 4.81 -12.98
C SER A 227 -8.88 5.92 -13.56
N GLN A 228 -9.14 5.87 -14.86
CA GLN A 228 -10.01 6.79 -15.58
C GLN A 228 -11.39 6.84 -14.95
N GLY A 229 -12.03 5.69 -14.70
CA GLY A 229 -13.36 5.63 -14.08
C GLY A 229 -13.38 6.17 -12.65
N VAL A 230 -12.29 6.02 -11.89
CA VAL A 230 -12.14 6.66 -10.58
C VAL A 230 -12.01 8.19 -10.70
N TYR A 231 -11.29 8.67 -11.70
CA TYR A 231 -11.21 10.10 -11.98
C TYR A 231 -12.59 10.62 -12.41
N GLU A 232 -13.12 10.17 -13.55
CA GLU A 232 -14.37 10.65 -14.15
C GLU A 232 -15.57 10.54 -13.20
N GLY A 233 -15.62 9.50 -12.36
CA GLY A 233 -16.65 9.34 -11.32
C GLY A 233 -16.61 10.35 -10.17
N GLY A 234 -15.69 11.33 -10.21
CA GLY A 234 -15.64 12.43 -9.24
C GLY A 234 -14.93 12.08 -7.93
N TYR A 235 -14.24 10.93 -7.85
CA TYR A 235 -13.64 10.45 -6.61
C TYR A 235 -12.27 11.09 -6.29
N LEU A 236 -11.74 11.93 -7.17
CA LEU A 236 -10.43 12.61 -7.02
C LEU A 236 -10.59 14.13 -7.16
N LYS A 237 -10.05 14.92 -6.21
CA LYS A 237 -10.00 16.38 -6.32
C LYS A 237 -8.78 16.78 -7.14
N VAL A 238 -9.02 17.53 -8.20
CA VAL A 238 -8.00 18.40 -8.79
C VAL A 238 -7.76 19.50 -7.74
N ASP A 239 -6.51 19.70 -7.32
CA ASP A 239 -6.19 20.63 -6.24
C ASP A 239 -6.82 22.00 -6.50
N GLU A 240 -7.45 22.56 -5.46
CA GLU A 240 -7.93 23.95 -5.34
C GLU A 240 -8.28 24.68 -6.65
N ASN A 241 -9.10 24.10 -7.53
CA ASN A 241 -9.69 24.89 -8.59
C ASN A 241 -10.63 25.92 -7.93
N PRO A 242 -10.40 27.23 -8.11
CA PRO A 242 -11.36 28.24 -7.68
C PRO A 242 -12.71 27.90 -8.31
N VAL A 243 -13.77 28.08 -7.52
CA VAL A 243 -15.16 27.78 -7.90
C VAL A 243 -15.44 28.26 -9.33
N GLY A 244 -15.53 27.34 -10.29
CA GLY A 244 -15.84 27.64 -11.69
C GLY A 244 -14.89 27.10 -12.76
N GLU A 245 -13.71 26.55 -12.41
CA GLU A 245 -12.81 25.97 -13.43
C GLU A 245 -13.25 24.57 -13.89
N ILE A 246 -13.16 24.36 -15.20
CA ILE A 246 -13.48 23.11 -15.89
C ILE A 246 -12.52 22.03 -15.38
N ARG A 247 -13.08 20.88 -14.99
CA ARG A 247 -12.28 19.73 -14.58
C ARG A 247 -11.59 19.16 -15.82
N PRO A 248 -10.25 19.04 -15.83
CA PRO A 248 -9.54 18.58 -17.02
C PRO A 248 -9.91 17.14 -17.37
N TYR A 249 -9.78 16.78 -18.64
CA TYR A 249 -9.96 15.39 -19.05
C TYR A 249 -8.89 14.50 -18.41
N PHE A 250 -9.25 13.26 -18.06
CA PHE A 250 -8.28 12.30 -17.51
C PHE A 250 -7.07 12.11 -18.42
N PHE A 251 -7.27 12.18 -19.74
CA PHE A 251 -6.21 12.07 -20.73
C PHE A 251 -5.23 13.25 -20.69
N ALA A 252 -5.69 14.47 -20.37
CA ALA A 252 -4.81 15.63 -20.19
C ALA A 252 -3.90 15.45 -18.98
N ILE A 253 -4.42 14.88 -17.89
CA ILE A 253 -3.59 14.50 -16.74
C ILE A 253 -2.64 13.36 -17.11
N ALA A 254 -3.12 12.34 -17.81
CA ALA A 254 -2.32 11.17 -18.16
C ALA A 254 -1.15 11.52 -19.09
N ILE A 255 -1.31 12.46 -20.03
CA ILE A 255 -0.24 12.84 -20.95
C ILE A 255 0.94 13.53 -20.24
N SER A 256 0.73 14.08 -19.04
CA SER A 256 1.82 14.61 -18.22
C SER A 256 2.80 13.52 -17.74
N TYR A 257 2.41 12.25 -17.84
CA TYR A 257 3.26 11.09 -17.53
C TYR A 257 3.80 10.50 -18.83
N PRO A 258 5.13 10.53 -19.08
CA PRO A 258 5.74 10.05 -20.31
C PRO A 258 5.35 8.61 -20.68
N ALA A 259 5.11 7.75 -19.68
CA ALA A 259 4.73 6.35 -19.88
C ALA A 259 3.40 6.16 -20.61
N PHE A 260 2.50 7.16 -20.57
CA PHE A 260 1.17 7.05 -21.14
C PHE A 260 1.01 7.76 -22.48
N VAL A 261 1.98 8.57 -22.92
CA VAL A 261 1.82 9.47 -24.08
C VAL A 261 1.35 8.72 -25.32
N ASP A 262 2.09 7.69 -25.75
CA ASP A 262 1.74 6.92 -26.95
C ASP A 262 0.37 6.24 -26.81
N TYR A 263 0.08 5.72 -25.62
CA TYR A 263 -1.19 5.07 -25.33
C TYR A 263 -2.36 6.06 -25.42
N VAL A 264 -2.24 7.21 -24.77
CA VAL A 264 -3.26 8.28 -24.80
C VAL A 264 -3.47 8.77 -26.23
N LEU A 265 -2.39 9.01 -26.98
CA LEU A 265 -2.48 9.42 -28.39
C LEU A 265 -3.19 8.37 -29.26
N SER A 266 -2.87 7.08 -29.09
CA SER A 266 -3.57 5.98 -29.79
C SER A 266 -5.07 5.99 -29.46
N ARG A 267 -5.42 6.13 -28.17
CA ARG A 267 -6.83 6.15 -27.72
C ARG A 267 -7.60 7.37 -28.22
N ILE A 268 -6.94 8.52 -28.37
CA ILE A 268 -7.54 9.71 -28.99
C ILE A 268 -7.78 9.47 -30.48
N ALA A 269 -6.79 8.93 -31.19
CA ALA A 269 -6.88 8.67 -32.63
C ALA A 269 -7.95 7.61 -32.97
N GLU A 270 -8.11 6.59 -32.13
CA GLU A 270 -9.09 5.51 -32.28
C GLU A 270 -10.47 5.85 -31.68
N GLY A 271 -10.59 6.99 -30.99
CA GLY A 271 -11.79 7.38 -30.28
C GLY A 271 -12.92 7.87 -31.19
N PRO A 272 -14.17 7.93 -30.70
CA PRO A 272 -15.23 8.64 -31.40
C PRO A 272 -14.88 10.13 -31.46
N GLU A 273 -14.90 10.70 -32.67
CA GLU A 273 -14.56 12.11 -32.94
C GLU A 273 -13.14 12.56 -32.47
N PRO A 274 -12.06 11.99 -33.05
CA PRO A 274 -10.68 12.23 -32.60
C PRO A 274 -10.28 13.70 -32.52
N GLN A 275 -10.76 14.53 -33.44
CA GLN A 275 -10.47 15.97 -33.50
C GLN A 275 -11.04 16.72 -32.29
N GLN A 276 -12.25 16.37 -31.86
CA GLN A 276 -12.89 17.00 -30.70
C GLN A 276 -12.18 16.57 -29.42
N LEU A 277 -11.91 15.26 -29.27
CA LEU A 277 -11.22 14.72 -28.10
C LEU A 277 -9.79 15.26 -27.97
N ALA A 278 -9.03 15.34 -29.07
CA ALA A 278 -7.71 15.96 -29.08
C ALA A 278 -7.77 17.44 -28.67
N THR A 279 -8.75 18.19 -29.18
CA THR A 279 -8.95 19.60 -28.83
C THR A 279 -9.25 19.76 -27.35
N SER A 280 -10.08 18.90 -26.78
CA SER A 280 -10.40 18.91 -25.35
C SER A 280 -9.20 18.56 -24.47
N VAL A 281 -8.38 17.57 -24.87
CA VAL A 281 -7.21 17.13 -24.10
C VAL A 281 -6.05 18.14 -24.14
N LEU A 282 -5.88 18.87 -25.25
CA LEU A 282 -4.79 19.84 -25.42
C LEU A 282 -5.12 21.26 -24.96
N ARG A 283 -6.40 21.56 -24.69
CA ARG A 283 -6.84 22.87 -24.16
C ARG A 283 -6.71 22.98 -22.65
N ASP A 284 -6.69 21.84 -21.96
CA ASP A 284 -6.50 21.70 -20.51
C ASP A 284 -5.00 21.61 -20.17
#